data_AF-A0A9E7R7Y8-F1
#
_entry.id   AF-A0A9E7R7Y8-F1
#
_cell.length_a   1.000
_cell.length_b   1.000
_cell.length_c   1.000
_cell.angle_alpha   90.00
_cell.angle_beta   90.00
_cell.angle_gamma   90.00
#
_symmetry.space_group_name_H-M   'P 1'
#
loop_
_entity.id
_entity.type
_entity.pdbx_description
1 polymer ?
#
loop_
_entity_poly.entity_id
_entity_poly.type
_entity_poly.pdbx_seq_one_letter_code
_entity_poly.pdbx_strand_id
1 'polypeptide(L)'
;MLRCLAAGDPEVLGRARHPDARRRVRARDEVCQECGDDGSATYLDVHHTVPVCTFHESDTVNVADAHDEGNLVLLCRSCHARAGLGQLEFESTLEHSF
;
A
#
# COMPACT_ATOMS: atom_id res chain seq x y z
N MET A 1 2.50 3.80 15.78
CA MET A 1 1.83 3.83 14.47
C MET A 1 1.21 5.20 14.26
N LEU A 2 1.68 5.97 13.29
CA LEU A 2 1.04 7.24 12.93
C LEU A 2 -0.36 6.94 12.39
N ARG A 3 -1.36 7.39 13.14
CA ARG A 3 -2.75 7.44 12.69
C ARG A 3 -2.87 8.69 11.83
N CYS A 4 -2.63 8.59 10.51
CA CYS A 4 -2.90 9.70 9.59
C CYS A 4 -4.41 9.98 9.65
N LEU A 5 -4.82 10.98 10.44
CA LEU A 5 -6.12 11.63 10.25
C LEU A 5 -6.08 12.24 8.85
N ALA A 6 -7.05 11.89 8.01
CA ALA A 6 -7.21 12.49 6.70
C ALA A 6 -7.44 14.00 6.86
N ALA A 7 -6.36 14.79 6.84
CA ALA A 7 -6.38 16.24 6.81
C ALA A 7 -5.56 16.67 5.59
N GLY A 8 -6.25 16.84 4.47
CA GLY A 8 -5.65 17.33 3.24
C GLY A 8 -6.71 17.53 2.17
N ASP A 9 -6.68 18.70 1.55
CA ASP A 9 -7.62 19.15 0.53
C ASP A 9 -7.91 18.07 -0.55
N PRO A 10 -9.19 17.86 -0.91
CA PRO A 10 -9.58 16.85 -1.89
C PRO A 10 -8.98 17.06 -3.29
N GLU A 11 -8.42 18.23 -3.57
CA GLU A 11 -7.75 18.55 -4.84
C GLU A 11 -6.25 18.17 -4.88
N VAL A 12 -5.62 17.84 -3.73
CA VAL A 12 -4.20 17.40 -3.65
C VAL A 12 -4.07 15.88 -3.48
N LEU A 13 -5.18 15.15 -3.30
CA LEU A 13 -5.26 13.69 -3.36
C LEU A 13 -5.29 13.21 -4.83
N GLY A 14 -4.26 13.58 -5.59
CA GLY A 14 -4.09 13.17 -6.98
C GLY A 14 -4.02 11.65 -7.10
N ARG A 15 -5.05 11.07 -7.74
CA ARG A 15 -5.17 9.66 -8.13
C ARG A 15 -4.01 9.19 -9.02
N ALA A 16 -2.82 8.99 -8.49
CA ALA A 16 -1.79 8.22 -9.17
C ALA A 16 -1.97 6.74 -8.78
N ARG A 17 -3.05 6.12 -9.27
CA ARG A 17 -3.17 4.66 -9.21
C ARG A 17 -2.11 4.12 -10.19
N HIS A 18 -0.88 3.89 -9.75
CA HIS A 18 0.24 3.46 -10.61
C HIS A 18 -0.10 2.09 -11.21
N PRO A 19 -0.60 2.03 -12.46
CA PRO A 19 -1.27 0.85 -12.96
C PRO A 19 -0.25 -0.26 -13.24
N ASP A 20 0.98 0.10 -13.60
CA ASP A 20 2.06 -0.83 -13.84
C ASP A 20 2.55 -1.51 -12.56
N ALA A 21 2.75 -0.77 -11.47
CA ALA A 21 3.17 -1.36 -10.18
C ALA A 21 2.09 -2.29 -9.62
N ARG A 22 0.81 -1.87 -9.64
CA ARG A 22 -0.31 -2.73 -9.21
C ARG A 22 -0.45 -3.98 -10.06
N ARG A 23 -0.22 -3.89 -11.37
CA ARG A 23 -0.21 -5.06 -12.26
C ARG A 23 0.93 -6.00 -11.92
N ARG A 24 2.15 -5.48 -11.68
CA ARG A 24 3.32 -6.30 -11.34
C ARG A 24 3.17 -6.99 -9.99
N VAL A 25 2.68 -6.30 -8.96
CA VAL A 25 2.38 -6.90 -7.65
C VAL A 25 1.36 -8.04 -7.77
N ARG A 26 0.32 -7.89 -8.58
CA ARG A 26 -0.67 -8.98 -8.81
C ARG A 26 -0.14 -10.15 -9.63
N ALA A 27 0.90 -9.92 -10.43
CA ALA A 27 1.56 -10.99 -11.17
C ALA A 27 2.62 -11.69 -10.30
N ARG A 28 3.25 -10.95 -9.38
CA ARG A 28 4.20 -11.45 -8.39
C ARG A 28 3.49 -12.28 -7.32
N ASP A 29 2.41 -11.72 -6.79
CA ASP A 29 1.61 -12.26 -5.70
C ASP A 29 0.27 -12.71 -6.30
N GLU A 30 0.01 -14.01 -6.34
CA GLU A 30 -1.25 -14.55 -6.89
C GLU A 30 -2.34 -14.69 -5.82
N VAL A 31 -1.95 -14.58 -4.55
CA VAL A 31 -2.80 -14.80 -3.38
C VAL A 31 -2.59 -13.68 -2.36
N CYS A 32 -3.55 -13.55 -1.44
CA CYS A 32 -3.41 -12.71 -0.25
C CYS A 32 -2.16 -13.11 0.54
N GLN A 33 -1.21 -12.20 0.71
CA GLN A 33 0.06 -12.48 1.39
C GLN A 33 -0.08 -12.67 2.91
N GLU A 34 -1.24 -12.36 3.48
CA GLU A 34 -1.54 -12.60 4.90
C GLU A 34 -2.20 -13.97 5.13
N CYS A 35 -3.22 -14.33 4.34
CA CYS A 35 -4.07 -15.49 4.64
C CYS A 35 -4.13 -16.55 3.52
N GLY A 36 -3.47 -16.32 2.39
CA GLY A 36 -3.42 -17.26 1.26
C GLY A 36 -4.70 -17.36 0.42
N ASP A 37 -5.69 -16.48 0.63
CA ASP A 37 -6.89 -16.43 -0.21
C ASP A 37 -6.52 -16.08 -1.66
N ASP A 38 -6.98 -16.87 -2.62
CA ASP A 38 -6.68 -16.72 -4.05
C ASP A 38 -7.54 -15.66 -4.76
N GLY A 39 -8.43 -15.03 -4.01
CA GLY A 39 -9.34 -14.03 -4.49
C GLY A 39 -10.49 -14.52 -5.37
N SER A 40 -10.70 -15.83 -5.44
CA SER A 40 -11.83 -16.45 -6.15
C SER A 40 -13.18 -16.04 -5.54
N ALA A 41 -13.23 -15.88 -4.21
CA ALA A 41 -14.41 -15.41 -3.49
C ALA A 41 -14.37 -13.90 -3.17
N THR A 42 -13.19 -13.31 -3.06
CA THR A 42 -13.03 -11.89 -2.69
C THR A 42 -11.97 -11.20 -3.54
N TYR A 43 -12.24 -10.01 -4.06
CA TYR A 43 -11.24 -9.30 -4.86
C TYR A 43 -9.96 -9.00 -4.05
N LEU A 44 -8.80 -9.33 -4.62
CA LEU A 44 -7.49 -8.95 -4.10
C LEU A 44 -7.15 -7.51 -4.51
N ASP A 45 -6.68 -6.70 -3.55
CA ASP A 45 -6.18 -5.36 -3.82
C ASP A 45 -4.83 -5.08 -3.17
N VAL A 46 -4.12 -4.12 -3.74
CA VAL A 46 -2.78 -3.74 -3.33
C VAL A 46 -2.86 -2.68 -2.23
N HIS A 47 -2.22 -2.99 -1.10
CA HIS A 47 -2.02 -2.13 0.06
C HIS A 47 -0.60 -1.56 0.08
N HIS A 48 -0.45 -0.32 0.57
CA HIS A 48 0.87 0.25 0.83
C HIS A 48 1.30 -0.09 2.25
N THR A 49 2.50 -0.64 2.41
CA THR A 49 3.07 -0.96 3.72
C THR A 49 3.43 0.31 4.49
N VAL A 50 4.21 1.21 3.87
CA VAL A 50 4.42 2.58 4.33
C VAL A 50 3.35 3.48 3.69
N PRO A 51 2.53 4.19 4.48
CA PRO A 51 1.47 5.03 3.93
C PRO A 51 2.00 6.13 3.01
N VAL A 52 1.26 6.43 1.94
CA VAL A 52 1.60 7.51 0.98
C VAL A 52 1.73 8.88 1.69
N CYS A 53 0.98 9.12 2.77
CA CYS A 53 1.11 10.36 3.57
C CYS A 53 2.56 10.58 4.06
N THR A 54 3.26 9.51 4.47
CA THR A 54 4.63 9.59 4.96
C THR A 54 5.62 10.10 3.91
N PHE A 55 5.39 9.79 2.64
CA PHE A 55 6.23 10.29 1.54
C PHE A 55 5.92 11.74 1.19
N HIS A 56 4.67 12.18 1.36
CA HIS A 56 4.31 13.59 1.17
C HIS A 56 4.86 14.50 2.27
N GLU A 57 4.99 13.97 3.49
CA GLU A 57 5.50 14.72 4.64
C GLU A 57 7.03 14.81 4.68
N SER A 58 7.73 14.07 3.80
CA SER A 58 9.19 14.05 3.75
C SER A 58 9.73 14.97 2.66
N ASP A 59 10.74 15.76 3.01
CA ASP A 59 11.49 16.60 2.06
C ASP A 59 12.57 15.82 1.28
N THR A 60 12.87 14.58 1.67
CA THR A 60 14.02 13.81 1.16
C THR A 60 13.66 12.64 0.26
N VAL A 61 12.40 12.20 0.25
CA VAL A 61 11.93 11.09 -0.60
C VAL A 61 10.86 11.55 -1.58
N ASN A 62 10.75 10.87 -2.73
CA ASN A 62 9.75 11.22 -3.71
C ASN A 62 8.43 10.48 -3.42
N VAL A 63 7.29 11.15 -3.56
CA VAL A 63 5.97 10.49 -3.49
C VAL A 63 5.83 9.32 -4.47
N ALA A 64 6.53 9.36 -5.60
CA ALA A 64 6.57 8.26 -6.55
C ALA A 64 7.10 6.96 -5.92
N ASP A 65 8.05 7.05 -4.98
CA ASP A 65 8.67 5.91 -4.29
C ASP A 65 7.66 5.18 -3.40
N ALA A 66 6.56 5.83 -3.00
CA ALA A 66 5.47 5.18 -2.29
C ALA A 66 4.85 4.03 -3.10
N HIS A 67 4.94 4.09 -4.43
CA HIS A 67 4.38 3.09 -5.33
C HIS A 67 5.39 2.02 -5.78
N ASP A 68 6.60 2.01 -5.19
CA ASP A 68 7.57 0.95 -5.43
C ASP A 68 7.04 -0.41 -4.95
N GLU A 69 7.35 -1.48 -5.68
CA GLU A 69 6.82 -2.82 -5.41
C GLU A 69 7.23 -3.37 -4.04
N GLY A 70 8.37 -2.92 -3.50
CA GLY A 70 8.84 -3.21 -2.15
C GLY A 70 8.01 -2.53 -1.05
N ASN A 71 7.18 -1.55 -1.40
CA ASN A 71 6.21 -0.92 -0.49
C ASN A 71 4.79 -1.49 -0.63
N LEU A 72 4.59 -2.48 -1.50
CA LEU A 72 3.26 -2.93 -1.89
C LEU A 72 3.04 -4.39 -1.52
N VAL A 73 1.89 -4.68 -0.92
CA VAL A 73 1.47 -6.05 -0.57
C VAL A 73 0.07 -6.34 -1.11
N LEU A 74 -0.13 -7.54 -1.66
CA LEU A 74 -1.44 -7.97 -2.16
C LEU A 74 -2.28 -8.61 -1.04
N LEU A 75 -3.48 -8.08 -0.80
CA LEU A 75 -4.36 -8.54 0.27
C LEU A 75 -5.80 -8.75 -0.20
N CYS A 76 -6.49 -9.71 0.40
CA CYS A 76 -7.94 -9.83 0.28
C CYS A 76 -8.64 -8.70 1.05
N ARG A 77 -9.93 -8.48 0.77
CA ARG A 77 -10.70 -7.37 1.35
C ARG A 77 -10.65 -7.32 2.89
N SER A 78 -10.73 -8.47 3.56
CA SER A 78 -10.73 -8.54 5.03
C SER A 78 -9.36 -8.20 5.62
N CYS A 79 -8.29 -8.78 5.10
CA CYS A 79 -6.92 -8.46 5.53
C CYS A 79 -6.55 -7.02 5.19
N HIS A 80 -6.96 -6.51 4.03
CA HIS A 80 -6.75 -5.11 3.66
C HIS A 80 -7.40 -4.14 4.64
N ALA A 81 -8.63 -4.42 5.10
CA ALA A 81 -9.31 -3.61 6.10
C ALA A 81 -8.57 -3.64 7.46
N ARG A 82 -8.11 -4.83 7.90
CA ARG A 82 -7.34 -4.98 9.14
C ARG A 82 -5.99 -4.23 9.08
N ALA A 83 -5.29 -4.31 7.95
CA ALA A 83 -4.05 -3.57 7.71
C ALA A 83 -4.29 -2.05 7.75
N GLY A 84 -5.33 -1.54 7.10
CA GLY A 84 -5.71 -0.13 7.16
C GLY A 84 -6.08 0.38 8.56
N LEU A 85 -6.41 -0.53 9.49
CA LEU A 85 -6.66 -0.22 10.91
C LEU A 85 -5.40 -0.39 11.79
N GLY A 86 -4.25 -0.77 11.22
CA GLY A 86 -3.02 -1.04 11.96
C GLY A 86 -3.04 -2.35 12.76
N GLN A 87 -3.91 -3.29 12.38
CA GLN A 87 -4.01 -4.61 13.04
C GLN A 87 -3.14 -5.68 12.38
N LEU A 88 -2.58 -5.35 11.22
CA LEU A 88 -1.60 -6.15 10.47
C LEU A 88 -0.48 -5.20 10.07
N GLU A 89 0.75 -5.65 10.25
CA GLU A 89 1.96 -4.93 9.87
C GLU A 89 2.74 -5.80 8.88
N PHE A 90 3.29 -5.15 7.86
CA PHE A 90 4.10 -5.80 6.83
C PHE A 90 5.46 -5.11 6.81
N GLU A 91 6.47 -5.84 6.34
CA GLU A 91 7.80 -5.26 6.12
C GLU A 91 7.85 -4.63 4.73
N SER A 92 8.40 -3.42 4.64
CA SER A 92 8.72 -2.78 3.37
C SER A 92 10.18 -3.03 3.05
N THR A 93 10.51 -3.35 1.79
CA THR A 93 11.90 -3.52 1.34
C THR A 93 12.49 -2.26 0.70
N LEU A 94 11.93 -1.09 1.02
CA LEU A 94 12.40 0.17 0.46
C LEU A 94 13.78 0.54 1.00
N GLU A 95 14.65 0.99 0.10
CA GLU A 95 15.98 1.51 0.44
C GLU A 95 15.90 3.01 0.80
N HIS A 96 14.97 3.37 1.68
CA HIS A 96 14.80 4.76 2.13
C HIS A 96 14.70 4.83 3.66
N SER A 97 15.44 5.78 4.24
CA SER A 97 15.25 6.18 5.63
C SER A 97 14.11 7.21 5.67
N PHE A 98 12.98 6.84 6.27
CA PHE A 98 11.81 7.70 6.49
C PHE A 98 11.91 8.53 7.77
#